data_AF-A0A2N9GQN3-F1
#
_entry.id   AF-A0A2N9GQN3-F1
#
_cell.length_a   1.000
_cell.length_b   1.000
_cell.length_c   1.000
_cell.angle_alpha   90.00
_cell.angle_beta   90.00
_cell.angle_gamma   90.00
#
_symmetry.space_group_name_H-M   'P 1'
#
loop_
_entity.id
_entity.type
_entity.pdbx_description
1 polymer ?
#
loop_
_entity_poly.entity_id
_entity_poly.type
_entity_poly.pdbx_seq_one_letter_code
_entity_poly.pdbx_strand_id
1 'polypeptide(L)'
;MTKGVTFLVTVALLALASSLTSAYDPSPLQDFCVAINNSNSAGQTNALAFSSLSSQNPGIITIANAVFGSNPPINPDVLSKAFQLDQNVVNYLQKQF
;
A
#
# COMPACT_ATOMS: atom_id res chain seq x y z
N MET A 1 41.09 -36.75 -7.18
CA MET A 1 40.29 -36.23 -8.30
C MET A 1 38.79 -36.13 -8.01
N THR A 2 38.25 -36.89 -7.05
CA THR A 2 36.80 -36.92 -6.71
C THR A 2 36.31 -35.70 -5.94
N LYS A 3 37.09 -35.12 -5.02
CA LYS A 3 36.69 -33.95 -4.22
C LYS A 3 36.39 -32.69 -5.06
N GLY A 4 37.18 -32.45 -6.10
CA GLY A 4 37.00 -31.30 -7.00
C GLY A 4 35.76 -31.44 -7.88
N VAL A 5 35.46 -32.66 -8.34
CA VAL A 5 34.25 -32.95 -9.11
C VAL A 5 33.00 -32.77 -8.25
N THR A 6 32.99 -33.26 -7.01
CA THR A 6 31.87 -33.07 -6.09
C THR A 6 31.61 -31.60 -5.78
N PHE A 7 32.68 -30.81 -5.57
CA PHE A 7 32.57 -29.37 -5.31
C PHE A 7 31.93 -28.61 -6.49
N LEU A 8 32.36 -28.90 -7.72
CA LEU A 8 31.79 -28.29 -8.93
C LEU A 8 30.32 -28.67 -9.13
N VAL A 9 29.96 -29.93 -8.86
CA VAL A 9 28.57 -30.40 -8.94
C VAL A 9 27.69 -29.70 -7.90
N THR A 10 28.17 -29.46 -6.68
CA THR A 10 27.39 -28.76 -5.65
C THR A 10 27.16 -27.28 -5.96
N VAL A 11 28.14 -26.58 -6.51
CA VAL A 11 28.00 -25.16 -6.89
C VAL A 11 27.03 -25.03 -8.07
N ALA A 12 27.09 -25.94 -9.04
CA ALA A 12 26.17 -25.96 -10.18
C ALA A 12 24.72 -26.23 -9.75
N LEU A 13 24.49 -27.13 -8.79
CA LEU A 13 23.15 -27.40 -8.24
C LEU A 13 22.57 -26.22 -7.45
N LEU A 14 23.40 -25.53 -6.67
CA LEU A 14 22.97 -24.35 -5.92
C LEU A 14 22.60 -23.18 -6.84
N ALA A 15 23.37 -22.98 -7.93
CA ALA A 15 23.06 -22.00 -8.96
C ALA A 15 21.77 -22.32 -9.74
N LEU A 16 21.45 -23.60 -9.93
CA LEU A 16 20.23 -24.06 -10.60
C LEU A 16 18.98 -23.92 -9.71
N ALA A 17 19.14 -24.02 -8.38
CA ALA A 17 18.08 -23.82 -7.40
C ALA A 17 17.78 -22.34 -7.12
N SER A 18 18.72 -21.44 -7.41
CA SER A 18 18.54 -19.99 -7.28
C SER A 18 17.85 -19.35 -8.50
N SER A 19 16.82 -19.99 -9.04
CA SER A 19 15.82 -19.29 -9.84
C SER A 19 15.08 -18.33 -8.91
N LEU A 20 15.60 -17.10 -8.81
CA LEU A 20 14.85 -15.97 -8.29
C LEU A 20 13.63 -15.79 -9.22
N THR A 21 12.53 -16.47 -8.89
CA THR A 21 11.25 -16.25 -9.55
C THR A 21 10.70 -14.93 -9.04
N SER A 22 11.23 -13.82 -9.53
CA SER A 22 10.60 -12.51 -9.37
C SER A 22 9.45 -12.44 -10.36
N ALA A 23 8.27 -12.89 -9.93
CA ALA A 23 7.03 -12.49 -10.58
C ALA A 23 6.77 -11.03 -10.18
N TYR A 24 7.49 -10.10 -10.80
CA TYR A 24 7.16 -8.68 -10.75
C TYR A 24 5.94 -8.49 -11.65
N ASP A 25 4.76 -8.52 -11.04
CA ASP A 25 3.55 -8.06 -11.69
C ASP A 25 3.51 -6.51 -11.58
N PRO A 26 3.68 -5.75 -12.68
CA PRO A 26 3.58 -4.30 -12.67
C PRO A 26 2.14 -3.81 -12.43
N SER A 27 1.17 -4.71 -12.28
CA SER A 27 -0.19 -4.37 -11.89
C SER A 27 -0.19 -3.98 -10.40
N PRO A 28 -0.51 -2.73 -10.05
CA PRO A 28 -0.67 -2.35 -8.66
C PRO A 28 -1.91 -3.09 -8.15
N LEU A 29 -1.70 -4.18 -7.40
CA LEU A 29 -2.79 -4.87 -6.73
C LEU A 29 -3.51 -3.82 -5.86
N GLN A 30 -4.75 -3.53 -6.24
CA GLN A 30 -5.64 -2.59 -5.60
C GLN A 30 -6.23 -3.22 -4.33
N ASP A 31 -5.38 -3.76 -3.45
CA ASP A 31 -5.80 -4.17 -2.11
C ASP A 31 -6.07 -2.90 -1.31
N PHE A 32 -7.28 -2.37 -1.48
CA PHE A 32 -7.76 -1.24 -0.72
C PHE A 32 -8.09 -1.70 0.70
N CYS A 33 -7.05 -1.88 1.51
CA CYS A 33 -7.21 -2.16 2.93
C CYS A 33 -7.70 -0.90 3.64
N VAL A 34 -9.01 -0.79 3.86
CA VAL A 34 -9.58 0.21 4.75
C VAL A 34 -9.29 -0.19 6.19
N ALA A 35 -8.23 0.38 6.77
CA ALA A 35 -7.99 0.25 8.20
C ALA A 35 -9.05 1.08 8.96
N ILE A 36 -10.10 0.41 9.42
CA ILE A 36 -11.09 1.02 10.33
C ILE A 36 -10.44 1.08 11.72
N ASN A 37 -9.90 2.24 12.10
CA ASN A 37 -9.32 2.48 13.43
C ASN A 37 -10.40 2.60 14.52
N ASN A 38 -11.67 2.84 14.14
CA ASN A 38 -12.76 3.08 15.08
C ASN A 38 -13.87 2.04 14.95
N SER A 39 -13.57 0.81 15.34
CA SER A 39 -14.61 -0.18 15.62
C SER A 39 -15.27 0.18 16.96
N ASN A 40 -16.30 1.03 16.95
CA ASN A 40 -17.13 1.28 18.14
C ASN A 40 -17.87 0.01 18.63
N SER A 41 -17.71 -1.10 17.91
CA SER A 41 -18.36 -2.40 18.15
C SER A 41 -17.39 -3.54 18.46
N ALA A 42 -16.07 -3.31 18.48
CA ALA A 42 -15.09 -4.28 18.97
C ALA A 42 -14.35 -3.64 20.14
N GLY A 43 -14.36 -4.29 21.31
CA GLY A 43 -13.96 -3.70 22.59
C GLY A 43 -12.64 -2.91 22.52
N GLN A 44 -12.58 -1.83 23.32
CA GLN A 44 -11.44 -0.91 23.44
C GLN A 44 -10.14 -1.64 23.80
N THR A 45 -9.51 -2.23 22.80
CA THR A 45 -8.28 -3.01 22.91
C THR A 45 -7.39 -2.61 21.74
N ASN A 46 -6.08 -2.57 21.97
CA ASN A 46 -5.14 -2.15 20.94
C ASN A 46 -5.19 -3.13 19.76
N ALA A 47 -5.48 -2.63 18.56
CA ALA A 47 -5.46 -3.41 17.34
C ALA A 47 -4.11 -3.25 16.61
N LEU A 48 -3.57 -4.34 16.10
CA LEU A 48 -2.37 -4.37 15.27
C LEU A 48 -2.72 -4.99 13.93
N ALA A 49 -2.29 -4.37 12.83
CA ALA A 49 -2.52 -4.86 11.47
C ALA A 49 -1.19 -5.10 10.77
N PHE A 50 -1.05 -6.24 10.10
CA PHE A 50 0.07 -6.56 9.23
C PHE A 50 -0.41 -6.62 7.78
N SER A 51 0.34 -5.99 6.88
CA SER A 51 0.08 -6.02 5.44
C SER A 51 1.35 -6.42 4.71
N SER A 52 1.22 -7.30 3.71
CA SER A 52 2.32 -7.69 2.81
C SER A 52 2.04 -7.07 1.44
N LEU A 53 3.05 -6.41 0.86
CA LEU A 53 2.94 -5.73 -0.42
C LEU A 53 4.00 -6.35 -1.36
N SER A 54 3.60 -6.69 -2.59
CA SER A 54 4.46 -7.35 -3.58
C SER A 54 5.36 -6.38 -4.36
N SER A 55 5.20 -5.07 -4.15
CA SER A 55 6.02 -4.04 -4.80
C SER A 55 7.12 -3.55 -3.87
N GLN A 56 8.31 -3.34 -4.42
CA GLN A 56 9.46 -2.73 -3.74
C GLN A 56 9.22 -1.24 -3.43
N ASN A 57 8.33 -0.61 -4.18
CA ASN A 57 7.85 0.76 -3.94
C ASN A 57 6.33 0.77 -4.07
N PRO A 58 5.61 0.22 -3.08
CA PRO A 58 4.17 0.00 -3.20
C PRO A 58 3.37 1.31 -3.23
N GLY A 59 3.95 2.42 -2.73
CA GLY A 59 3.25 3.69 -2.58
C GLY A 59 2.12 3.60 -1.55
N ILE A 60 1.79 4.70 -0.90
CA ILE A 60 0.64 4.77 0.00
C ILE A 60 -0.08 6.09 -0.29
N ILE A 61 -1.37 6.00 -0.59
CA ILE A 61 -2.23 7.17 -0.78
C ILE A 61 -3.38 7.08 0.22
N THR A 62 -3.29 7.87 1.28
CA THR A 62 -4.40 8.06 2.22
C THR A 62 -5.46 8.93 1.55
N ILE A 63 -6.59 8.36 1.14
CA ILE A 63 -7.61 9.07 0.35
C ILE A 63 -8.03 10.38 0.99
N ALA A 64 -8.31 10.39 2.30
CA ALA A 64 -8.76 11.61 2.98
C ALA A 64 -7.74 12.74 2.89
N ASN A 65 -6.46 12.44 3.11
CA ASN A 65 -5.38 13.41 2.98
C ASN A 65 -5.13 13.80 1.51
N ALA A 66 -5.23 12.85 0.58
CA ALA A 66 -5.04 13.12 -0.85
C ALA A 66 -6.16 14.00 -1.44
N VAL A 67 -7.39 13.88 -0.93
CA VAL A 67 -8.55 14.62 -1.40
C VAL A 67 -8.72 15.96 -0.68
N PHE A 68 -8.59 15.97 0.65
CA PHE A 68 -8.89 17.16 1.46
C PHE A 68 -7.63 17.88 1.99
N GLY A 69 -6.51 17.18 2.18
CA GLY A 69 -5.24 17.74 2.70
C GLY A 69 -4.14 17.95 1.64
N SER A 70 -4.51 17.98 0.35
CA SER A 70 -3.54 18.16 -0.73
C SER A 70 -2.92 19.56 -0.72
N ASN A 71 -1.68 19.68 -1.21
CA ASN A 71 -1.03 20.98 -1.40
C ASN A 71 -0.54 21.14 -2.86
N PRO A 72 -1.10 22.07 -3.66
CA PRO A 72 -2.19 22.99 -3.29
C PRO A 72 -3.54 22.27 -3.06
N PRO A 73 -4.47 22.88 -2.29
CA PRO A 73 -5.81 22.31 -2.09
C PRO A 73 -6.59 22.18 -3.39
N ILE A 74 -7.33 21.07 -3.56
CA ILE A 74 -8.24 20.89 -4.69
C ILE A 74 -9.37 21.95 -4.59
N ASN A 75 -9.80 22.46 -5.75
CA ASN A 75 -10.88 23.44 -5.80
C ASN A 75 -12.16 22.93 -5.10
N PRO A 76 -12.70 23.66 -4.10
CA PRO A 76 -13.90 23.25 -3.37
C PRO A 76 -15.13 23.03 -4.24
N ASP A 77 -15.25 23.71 -5.39
CA ASP A 77 -16.37 23.53 -6.34
C ASP A 77 -16.35 22.17 -7.01
N VAL A 78 -15.16 21.63 -7.27
CA VAL A 78 -14.99 20.30 -7.85
C VAL A 78 -15.35 19.25 -6.80
N LEU A 79 -14.84 19.41 -5.57
CA LEU A 79 -15.11 18.48 -4.48
C LEU A 79 -16.59 18.49 -4.07
N SER A 80 -17.22 19.66 -3.96
CA SER A 80 -18.64 19.79 -3.62
C SER A 80 -19.54 19.10 -4.65
N LYS A 81 -19.24 19.24 -5.96
CA LYS A 81 -19.97 18.50 -7.00
C LYS A 81 -19.68 17.00 -6.98
N ALA A 82 -18.42 16.61 -6.85
CA ALA A 82 -18.01 15.21 -6.91
C ALA A 82 -18.59 14.39 -5.74
N PHE A 83 -18.58 14.95 -4.54
CA PHE A 83 -19.07 14.29 -3.33
C PHE A 83 -20.50 14.70 -2.96
N GLN A 84 -21.14 15.59 -3.73
CA GLN A 84 -22.47 16.14 -3.46
C GLN A 84 -22.58 16.76 -2.06
N LEU A 85 -21.57 17.54 -1.68
CA LEU A 85 -21.47 18.22 -0.39
C LEU A 85 -21.62 19.73 -0.54
N ASP A 86 -22.10 20.38 0.52
CA ASP A 86 -22.00 21.83 0.63
C ASP A 86 -20.54 22.29 0.65
N GLN A 87 -20.25 23.43 0.01
CA GLN A 87 -18.90 24.03 0.02
C GLN A 87 -18.39 24.28 1.45
N ASN A 88 -19.28 24.62 2.39
CA ASN A 88 -18.92 24.81 3.79
C ASN A 88 -18.38 23.52 4.43
N VAL A 89 -18.95 22.38 4.07
CA VAL A 89 -18.50 21.06 4.54
C VAL A 89 -17.15 20.72 3.91
N VAL A 90 -16.97 20.99 2.61
CA VAL A 90 -15.68 20.78 1.93
C VAL A 90 -14.58 21.63 2.57
N ASN A 91 -14.84 22.92 2.79
CA ASN A 91 -13.89 23.84 3.43
C ASN A 91 -13.57 23.42 4.87
N TYR A 92 -14.55 22.86 5.59
CA TYR A 92 -14.34 22.29 6.91
C TYR A 92 -13.42 21.06 6.84
N LEU A 93 -13.70 20.13 5.92
CA LEU A 93 -12.87 18.92 5.73
C LEU A 93 -11.44 19.27 5.32
N GLN A 94 -11.25 20.22 4.40
CA GLN A 94 -9.91 20.67 3.98
C GLN A 94 -9.10 21.36 5.07
N LYS A 95 -9.71 21.76 6.19
CA LYS A 95 -8.98 22.29 7.36
C LYS A 95 -8.60 21.20 8.36
N GLN A 96 -9.24 20.04 8.27
CA GLN A 96 -9.06 18.95 9.22
C GLN A 96 -7.97 17.96 8.81
N PHE A 97 -7.60 17.98 7.53
CA PHE A 97 -6.50 17.21 6.94
C PHE A 97 -5.40 18.17 6.50
#